data_AF-A0AAE8HNQ3-F1
#
_entry.id   AF-A0AAE8HNQ3-F1
#
_cell.length_a   1.000
_cell.length_b   1.000
_cell.length_c   1.000
_cell.angle_alpha   90.00
_cell.angle_beta   90.00
_cell.angle_gamma   90.00
#
_symmetry.space_group_name_H-M   'P 1'
#
loop_
_entity.id
_entity.type
_entity.pdbx_description
1 polymer ?
#
loop_
_entity_poly.entity_id
_entity_poly.type
_entity_poly.pdbx_seq_one_letter_code
_entity_poly.pdbx_strand_id
1 'polypeptide(L)'
;MPLPNAHAKPHSAAAMNHGPRSDLSDAERWAALAARDARADGTFVYAVRTTGVYCRPSCSARAARPENVSFHRTCAEAEAAGFRPCRRCRPDEPGLAARRAEAVVRACRLIESAETMPSLAELARTAGLSAYHFHRVFKAATGVTPKAYAAAHRAAVVARRLPGAASVTETLYEAGYGAASRFYAGGAPRLGMAPAAYRTGGTGLRIRFGIGACTLGAILVAATEAGVCAILLGDAPEPLLHDLQSRFPAAEIEGGDPAFESWMAQVIGLVEAPGSGLDLPLDIRGTAFQQRVWAALRKIPVGSTATYAEIARAIGLPTAMRAVAQACGANPVAVAIPCHRVVRSDGALSGYRWGVARKRALLDREAEG
;
A
#
# COMPACT_ATOMS: atom_id res chain seq x y z
N MET A 1 -15.42 -54.59 -40.80
CA MET A 1 -16.44 -55.56 -40.33
C MET A 1 -15.90 -56.28 -39.10
N PRO A 2 -16.73 -56.60 -38.10
CA PRO A 2 -16.69 -55.92 -36.80
C PRO A 2 -16.34 -56.83 -35.62
N LEU A 3 -15.97 -56.24 -34.48
CA LEU A 3 -16.37 -56.70 -33.15
C LEU A 3 -16.64 -55.48 -32.22
N PRO A 4 -17.62 -55.56 -31.30
CA PRO A 4 -18.09 -54.44 -30.49
C PRO A 4 -17.53 -54.48 -29.06
N ASN A 5 -17.36 -53.33 -28.40
CA ASN A 5 -17.86 -53.17 -27.03
C ASN A 5 -17.94 -51.70 -26.61
N ALA A 6 -19.12 -51.29 -26.16
CA ALA A 6 -19.43 -49.96 -25.65
C ALA A 6 -19.27 -49.94 -24.13
N HIS A 7 -18.37 -49.09 -23.62
CA HIS A 7 -18.35 -48.70 -22.22
C HIS A 7 -18.80 -47.24 -22.10
N ALA A 8 -20.08 -47.04 -21.83
CA ALA A 8 -20.62 -45.76 -21.36
C ALA A 8 -20.80 -45.84 -19.84
N LYS A 9 -20.04 -45.02 -19.10
CA LYS A 9 -20.33 -44.66 -17.71
C LYS A 9 -21.20 -43.39 -17.70
N PRO A 10 -22.25 -43.28 -16.88
CA PRO A 10 -22.86 -41.99 -16.59
C PRO A 10 -22.16 -41.34 -15.39
N HIS A 11 -21.42 -40.26 -15.61
CA HIS A 11 -21.14 -39.28 -14.56
C HIS A 11 -22.28 -38.26 -14.55
N SER A 12 -23.23 -38.46 -13.63
CA SER A 12 -24.24 -37.47 -13.29
C SER A 12 -23.57 -36.25 -12.65
N ALA A 13 -23.58 -35.14 -13.37
CA ALA A 13 -23.26 -33.82 -12.84
C ALA A 13 -24.49 -33.29 -12.09
N ALA A 14 -24.50 -33.45 -10.76
CA ALA A 14 -25.46 -32.76 -9.92
C ALA A 14 -24.96 -31.32 -9.67
N ALA A 15 -25.46 -30.40 -10.49
CA ALA A 15 -25.51 -28.99 -10.15
C ALA A 15 -26.61 -28.77 -9.10
N MET A 16 -26.26 -28.28 -7.91
CA MET A 16 -27.22 -27.68 -6.97
C MET A 16 -26.52 -26.52 -6.22
N ASN A 17 -26.75 -25.26 -6.60
CA ASN A 17 -27.86 -24.36 -6.29
C ASN A 17 -27.48 -23.37 -5.17
N HIS A 18 -27.10 -22.13 -5.53
CA HIS A 18 -26.78 -21.03 -4.61
C HIS A 18 -28.04 -20.19 -4.31
N GLY A 19 -28.82 -20.60 -3.30
CA GLY A 19 -29.85 -19.77 -2.67
C GLY A 19 -29.32 -18.94 -1.49
N PRO A 20 -30.07 -17.92 -1.01
CA PRO A 20 -29.63 -17.05 0.08
C PRO A 20 -29.47 -17.87 1.37
N ARG A 21 -28.32 -17.74 2.05
CA ARG A 21 -27.96 -18.52 3.25
C ARG A 21 -28.95 -18.28 4.41
N SER A 22 -30.01 -19.07 4.48
CA SER A 22 -30.94 -19.15 5.61
C SER A 22 -30.43 -20.15 6.64
N ASP A 23 -30.14 -19.64 7.84
CA ASP A 23 -29.83 -20.33 9.12
C ASP A 23 -28.78 -21.44 9.12
N LEU A 24 -27.59 -21.09 9.65
CA LEU A 24 -26.58 -22.06 10.07
C LEU A 24 -27.17 -23.05 11.08
N SER A 25 -26.94 -24.35 10.88
CA SER A 25 -27.21 -25.40 11.85
C SER A 25 -26.35 -25.23 13.12
N ASP A 26 -26.77 -25.82 14.23
CA ASP A 26 -25.99 -25.76 15.47
C ASP A 26 -24.61 -26.42 15.35
N ALA A 27 -24.47 -27.43 14.48
CA ALA A 27 -23.17 -28.03 14.16
C ALA A 27 -22.23 -27.03 13.46
N GLU A 28 -22.75 -26.26 12.50
CA GLU A 28 -21.98 -25.21 11.80
C GLU A 28 -21.64 -24.04 12.73
N ARG A 29 -22.57 -23.65 13.60
CA ARG A 29 -22.33 -22.62 14.62
C ARG A 29 -21.26 -23.06 15.61
N TRP A 30 -21.26 -24.33 16.00
CA TRP A 30 -20.24 -24.91 16.87
C TRP A 30 -18.87 -24.95 16.19
N ALA A 31 -18.81 -25.35 14.92
CA ALA A 31 -17.59 -25.32 14.13
C ALA A 31 -17.01 -23.89 14.02
N ALA A 32 -17.87 -22.91 13.74
CA ALA A 32 -17.48 -21.50 13.67
C ALA A 32 -16.97 -20.96 15.02
N LEU A 33 -17.61 -21.35 16.13
CA LEU A 33 -17.18 -21.00 17.48
C LEU A 33 -15.83 -21.64 17.84
N ALA A 34 -15.64 -22.93 17.54
CA ALA A 34 -14.40 -23.65 17.79
C ALA A 34 -13.23 -23.05 16.99
N ALA A 35 -13.46 -22.67 15.73
CA ALA A 35 -12.49 -22.01 14.88
C ALA A 35 -12.28 -20.52 15.20
N ARG A 36 -13.13 -19.91 16.05
CA ARG A 36 -13.19 -18.46 16.31
C ARG A 36 -13.30 -17.65 15.02
N ASP A 37 -14.14 -18.11 14.10
CA ASP A 37 -14.23 -17.52 12.76
C ASP A 37 -14.88 -16.12 12.80
N ALA A 38 -14.09 -15.09 12.51
CA ALA A 38 -14.55 -13.71 12.43
C ALA A 38 -15.57 -13.48 11.30
N ARG A 39 -15.68 -14.37 10.31
CA ARG A 39 -16.70 -14.30 9.25
C ARG A 39 -18.10 -14.66 9.73
N ALA A 40 -18.22 -15.34 10.87
CA ALA A 40 -19.50 -15.67 11.49
C ALA A 40 -20.01 -14.57 12.43
N ASP A 41 -19.21 -13.55 12.71
CA ASP A 41 -19.64 -12.40 13.50
C ASP A 41 -20.78 -11.66 12.79
N GLY A 42 -21.89 -11.45 13.51
CA GLY A 42 -23.10 -10.80 12.97
C GLY A 42 -24.14 -11.77 12.41
N THR A 43 -23.78 -13.05 12.22
CA THR A 43 -24.74 -14.10 11.81
C THR A 43 -25.45 -14.72 13.01
N PHE A 44 -24.75 -14.89 14.13
CA PHE A 44 -25.30 -15.35 15.39
C PHE A 44 -24.44 -14.89 16.57
N VAL A 45 -24.96 -15.03 17.78
CA VAL A 45 -24.20 -14.92 19.04
C VAL A 45 -24.37 -16.21 19.85
N TYR A 46 -23.39 -16.51 20.70
CA TYR A 46 -23.47 -17.65 21.61
C TYR A 46 -23.52 -17.14 23.05
N ALA A 47 -24.38 -17.74 23.87
CA ALA A 47 -24.55 -17.43 25.27
C ALA A 47 -24.08 -18.57 26.15
N VAL A 48 -23.46 -18.25 27.29
CA VAL A 48 -22.91 -19.23 28.24
C VAL A 48 -23.70 -19.17 29.54
N ARG A 49 -24.50 -20.20 29.82
CA ARG A 49 -25.40 -20.29 30.98
C ARG A 49 -24.70 -20.03 32.30
N THR A 50 -23.54 -20.64 32.53
CA THR A 50 -22.80 -20.54 33.79
C THR A 50 -22.26 -19.14 34.09
N THR A 51 -22.07 -18.29 33.08
CA THR A 51 -21.56 -16.92 33.26
C THR A 51 -22.63 -15.85 33.07
N GLY A 52 -23.76 -16.20 32.45
CA GLY A 52 -24.81 -15.26 32.06
C GLY A 52 -24.36 -14.26 30.99
N VAL A 53 -23.37 -14.63 30.15
CA VAL A 53 -22.76 -13.73 29.15
C VAL A 53 -22.95 -14.29 27.74
N TYR A 54 -23.29 -13.42 26.79
CA TYR A 54 -23.26 -13.75 25.36
C TYR A 54 -22.15 -13.03 24.59
N CYS A 55 -21.66 -13.69 23.55
CA CYS A 55 -20.44 -13.38 22.83
C CYS A 55 -20.61 -13.56 21.31
N ARG A 56 -19.75 -12.90 20.54
CA ARG A 56 -19.54 -13.19 19.12
C ARG A 56 -18.73 -14.48 18.92
N PRO A 57 -18.92 -15.22 17.81
CA PRO A 57 -18.12 -16.41 17.49
C PRO A 57 -16.61 -16.18 17.55
N SER A 58 -16.13 -15.01 17.12
CA SER A 58 -14.70 -14.64 17.17
C SER A 58 -14.15 -14.32 18.57
N CYS A 59 -14.98 -14.38 19.62
CA CYS A 59 -14.58 -13.95 20.95
C CYS A 59 -13.43 -14.79 21.49
N SER A 60 -12.41 -14.12 22.05
CA SER A 60 -11.26 -14.79 22.65
C SER A 60 -11.49 -15.25 24.10
N ALA A 61 -12.75 -15.30 24.55
CA ALA A 61 -13.13 -15.87 25.84
C ALA A 61 -12.72 -17.35 25.94
N ARG A 62 -12.63 -17.86 27.16
CA ARG A 62 -12.36 -19.29 27.38
C ARG A 62 -13.51 -20.10 26.79
N ALA A 63 -13.19 -21.21 26.12
CA ALA A 63 -14.20 -22.10 25.57
C ALA A 63 -15.07 -22.65 26.72
N ALA A 64 -16.39 -22.49 26.58
CA ALA A 64 -17.36 -23.07 27.50
C ALA A 64 -17.64 -24.53 27.10
N ARG A 65 -18.08 -25.34 28.07
CA ARG A 65 -18.54 -26.71 27.77
C ARG A 65 -19.77 -26.67 26.86
N PRO A 66 -19.91 -27.58 25.89
CA PRO A 66 -21.04 -27.59 24.95
C PRO A 66 -22.40 -27.52 25.62
N GLU A 67 -22.61 -28.27 26.70
CA GLU A 67 -23.84 -28.30 27.51
C GLU A 67 -24.26 -26.92 28.05
N ASN A 68 -23.31 -26.01 28.23
CA ASN A 68 -23.54 -24.68 28.79
C ASN A 68 -23.71 -23.59 27.73
N VAL A 69 -23.69 -23.94 26.44
CA VAL A 69 -23.79 -22.99 25.33
C VAL A 69 -25.18 -23.03 24.70
N SER A 70 -25.73 -21.86 24.40
CA SER A 70 -26.90 -21.69 23.52
C SER A 70 -26.59 -20.69 22.42
N PHE A 71 -27.20 -20.85 21.25
CA PHE A 71 -27.03 -19.94 20.12
C PHE A 71 -28.29 -19.08 19.93
N HIS A 72 -28.09 -17.80 19.62
CA HIS A 72 -29.14 -16.83 19.35
C HIS A 72 -28.83 -16.10 18.04
N ARG A 73 -29.84 -15.72 17.27
CA ARG A 73 -29.64 -15.07 15.96
C ARG A 73 -29.17 -13.63 16.13
N THR A 74 -29.70 -12.95 17.14
CA THR A 74 -29.42 -11.53 17.41
C THR A 74 -29.01 -11.29 18.84
N CYS A 75 -28.40 -10.12 19.10
CA CYS A 75 -28.11 -9.68 20.48
C CYS A 75 -29.41 -9.53 21.28
N ALA A 76 -30.47 -8.99 20.68
CA ALA A 76 -31.76 -8.78 21.32
C ALA A 76 -32.40 -10.10 21.81
N GLU A 77 -32.30 -11.18 21.02
CA GLU A 77 -32.76 -12.51 21.45
C GLU A 77 -31.98 -13.06 22.65
N ALA A 78 -30.66 -12.83 22.70
CA ALA A 78 -29.84 -13.24 23.84
C ALA A 78 -30.16 -12.42 25.10
N GLU A 79 -30.41 -11.12 24.95
CA GLU A 79 -30.80 -10.23 26.06
C GLU A 79 -32.18 -10.58 26.61
N ALA A 80 -33.16 -10.85 25.73
CA ALA A 80 -34.49 -11.32 26.12
C ALA A 80 -34.44 -12.66 26.87
N ALA A 81 -33.44 -13.50 26.58
CA ALA A 81 -33.16 -14.74 27.30
C ALA A 81 -32.39 -14.55 28.62
N GLY A 82 -32.12 -13.30 29.03
CA GLY A 82 -31.50 -12.95 30.32
C GLY A 82 -29.96 -12.89 30.31
N PHE A 83 -29.32 -12.90 29.15
CA PHE A 83 -27.86 -12.81 29.03
C PHE A 83 -27.39 -11.37 28.88
N ARG A 84 -26.25 -11.03 29.50
CA ARG A 84 -25.61 -9.71 29.32
C ARG A 84 -24.54 -9.73 28.22
N PRO A 85 -24.29 -8.61 27.51
CA PRO A 85 -23.23 -8.55 26.51
C PRO A 85 -21.84 -8.77 27.12
N CYS A 86 -21.01 -9.52 26.39
CA CYS A 86 -19.62 -9.71 26.77
C CYS A 86 -18.82 -8.40 26.66
N ARG A 87 -18.25 -7.95 27.77
CA ARG A 87 -17.40 -6.74 27.80
C ARG A 87 -16.12 -6.83 26.95
N ARG A 88 -15.71 -8.05 26.57
CA ARG A 88 -14.48 -8.31 25.80
C ARG A 88 -14.72 -8.20 24.29
N CYS A 89 -15.72 -8.89 23.75
CA CYS A 89 -16.03 -8.78 22.31
C CYS A 89 -17.00 -7.64 22.00
N ARG A 90 -17.82 -7.22 22.98
CA ARG A 90 -18.87 -6.21 22.87
C ARG A 90 -19.76 -6.48 21.66
N PRO A 91 -20.58 -7.55 21.74
CA PRO A 91 -21.33 -8.05 20.61
C PRO A 91 -22.31 -7.01 20.02
N ASP A 92 -22.76 -6.10 20.87
CA ASP A 92 -23.61 -4.93 20.65
C ASP A 92 -22.93 -3.75 19.92
N GLU A 93 -21.60 -3.69 19.91
CA GLU A 93 -20.85 -2.62 19.22
C GLU A 93 -20.37 -3.04 17.81
N PRO A 94 -19.90 -2.13 16.95
CA PRO A 94 -19.21 -2.51 15.71
C PRO A 94 -18.07 -3.52 15.96
N GLY A 95 -17.80 -4.37 14.96
CA GLY A 95 -16.76 -5.40 15.07
C GLY A 95 -15.40 -4.83 15.45
N LEU A 96 -14.56 -5.67 16.07
CA LEU A 96 -13.25 -5.24 16.58
C LEU A 96 -12.38 -4.56 15.51
N ALA A 97 -12.46 -5.03 14.26
CA ALA A 97 -11.75 -4.41 13.14
C ALA A 97 -12.24 -2.98 12.86
N ALA A 98 -13.56 -2.77 12.82
CA ALA A 98 -14.16 -1.45 12.59
C ALA A 98 -13.81 -0.47 13.72
N ARG A 99 -13.94 -0.90 14.99
CA ARG A 99 -13.57 -0.07 16.15
C ARG A 99 -12.09 0.31 16.16
N ARG A 100 -11.21 -0.63 15.76
CA ARG A 100 -9.78 -0.35 15.62
C ARG A 100 -9.49 0.64 14.50
N ALA A 101 -10.18 0.52 13.36
CA ALA A 101 -10.04 1.46 12.25
C ALA A 101 -10.45 2.87 12.69
N GLU A 102 -11.59 2.99 13.36
CA GLU A 102 -12.09 4.27 13.87
C GLU A 102 -11.15 4.89 14.91
N ALA A 103 -10.61 4.07 15.82
CA ALA A 103 -9.62 4.50 16.80
C ALA A 103 -8.33 5.05 16.14
N VAL A 104 -7.90 4.42 15.03
CA VAL A 104 -6.76 4.89 14.25
C VAL A 104 -7.09 6.19 13.51
N VAL A 105 -8.27 6.30 12.92
CA VAL A 105 -8.72 7.54 12.25
C VAL A 105 -8.76 8.72 13.23
N ARG A 106 -9.31 8.53 14.43
CA ARG A 106 -9.31 9.58 15.48
C ARG A 106 -7.89 10.02 15.83
N ALA A 107 -6.96 9.07 15.97
CA ALA A 107 -5.57 9.38 16.25
C ALA A 107 -4.85 10.08 15.08
N CYS A 108 -5.12 9.69 13.83
CA CYS A 108 -4.58 10.39 12.65
C CYS A 108 -5.07 11.85 12.60
N ARG A 109 -6.37 12.09 12.79
CA ARG A 109 -6.94 13.44 12.83
C ARG A 109 -6.27 14.31 13.89
N LEU A 110 -6.07 13.76 15.10
CA LEU A 110 -5.39 14.46 16.18
C LEU A 110 -3.92 14.80 15.82
N ILE A 111 -3.21 13.89 15.12
CA ILE A 111 -1.85 14.18 14.65
C ILE A 111 -1.84 15.30 13.59
N GLU A 112 -2.85 15.33 12.72
CA GLU A 112 -2.96 16.25 11.59
C GLU A 112 -3.39 17.65 12.00
N SER A 113 -4.23 17.78 13.05
CA SER A 113 -4.71 19.06 13.56
C SER A 113 -3.86 19.66 14.67
N ALA A 114 -2.92 18.90 15.26
CA ALA A 114 -2.13 19.35 16.40
C ALA A 114 -0.87 20.14 15.97
N GLU A 115 -0.73 21.35 16.50
CA GLU A 115 0.45 22.21 16.32
C GLU A 115 1.74 21.51 16.76
N THR A 116 1.72 20.85 17.93
CA THR A 116 2.84 20.05 18.44
C THR A 116 2.51 18.57 18.43
N MET A 117 3.52 17.71 18.27
CA MET A 117 3.30 16.26 18.17
C MET A 117 2.70 15.75 19.48
N PRO A 118 1.47 15.19 19.47
CA PRO A 118 0.88 14.62 20.66
C PRO A 118 1.69 13.42 21.15
N SER A 119 1.80 13.26 22.46
CA SER A 119 2.46 12.12 23.06
C SER A 119 1.74 10.81 22.72
N LEU A 120 2.46 9.69 22.76
CA LEU A 120 1.85 8.37 22.55
C LEU A 120 0.69 8.11 23.54
N ALA A 121 0.81 8.62 24.76
CA ALA A 121 -0.21 8.49 25.79
C ALA A 121 -1.50 9.26 25.43
N GLU A 122 -1.39 10.47 24.87
CA GLU A 122 -2.54 11.26 24.43
C GLU A 122 -3.24 10.64 23.22
N LEU A 123 -2.47 10.16 22.24
CA LEU A 123 -3.01 9.44 21.08
C LEU A 123 -3.77 8.19 21.51
N ALA A 124 -3.19 7.42 22.45
CA ALA A 124 -3.81 6.21 22.97
C ALA A 124 -5.10 6.52 23.76
N ARG A 125 -5.09 7.57 24.58
CA ARG A 125 -6.26 8.04 25.34
C ARG A 125 -7.42 8.43 24.40
N THR A 126 -7.10 9.20 23.36
CA THR A 126 -8.08 9.61 22.32
C THR A 126 -8.63 8.41 21.52
N ALA A 127 -7.80 7.38 21.34
CA ALA A 127 -8.18 6.13 20.71
C ALA A 127 -8.97 5.19 21.65
N GLY A 128 -9.06 5.48 22.96
CA GLY A 128 -9.68 4.60 23.96
C GLY A 128 -8.88 3.33 24.24
N LEU A 129 -7.56 3.36 24.05
CA LEU A 129 -6.66 2.20 24.13
C LEU A 129 -5.49 2.49 25.09
N SER A 130 -4.86 1.43 25.61
CA SER A 130 -3.57 1.58 26.31
C SER A 130 -2.46 1.94 25.32
N ALA A 131 -1.42 2.66 25.77
CA ALA A 131 -0.33 3.13 24.90
C ALA A 131 0.32 2.00 24.08
N TYR A 132 0.59 0.86 24.72
CA TYR A 132 1.17 -0.31 24.05
C TYR A 132 0.22 -0.95 23.03
N HIS A 133 -1.06 -1.10 23.38
CA HIS A 133 -2.07 -1.66 22.48
C HIS A 133 -2.33 -0.74 21.29
N PHE A 134 -2.46 0.56 21.54
CA PHE A 134 -2.60 1.59 20.51
C PHE A 134 -1.44 1.55 19.53
N HIS A 135 -0.19 1.53 20.01
CA HIS A 135 0.98 1.48 19.14
C HIS A 135 0.94 0.28 18.17
N ARG A 136 0.58 -0.91 18.68
CA ARG A 136 0.43 -2.12 17.86
C ARG A 136 -0.72 -2.01 16.86
N VAL A 137 -1.89 -1.55 17.29
CA VAL A 137 -3.07 -1.38 16.42
C VAL A 137 -2.81 -0.35 15.33
N PHE A 138 -2.22 0.79 15.69
CA PHE A 138 -1.87 1.86 14.76
C PHE A 138 -0.86 1.38 13.71
N LYS A 139 0.20 0.68 14.14
CA LYS A 139 1.20 0.11 13.21
C LYS A 139 0.60 -0.96 12.30
N ALA A 140 -0.28 -1.81 12.81
CA ALA A 140 -0.97 -2.82 12.00
C ALA A 140 -1.91 -2.19 10.95
N ALA A 141 -2.61 -1.11 11.31
CA ALA A 141 -3.55 -0.44 10.42
C ALA A 141 -2.86 0.45 9.37
N THR A 142 -1.86 1.24 9.78
CA THR A 142 -1.21 2.24 8.91
C THR A 142 0.08 1.75 8.25
N GLY A 143 0.69 0.69 8.78
CA GLY A 143 2.01 0.19 8.36
C GLY A 143 3.20 0.93 8.98
N VAL A 144 2.97 2.02 9.72
CA VAL A 144 4.00 2.86 10.34
C VAL A 144 3.69 3.17 11.81
N THR A 145 4.68 3.59 12.59
CA THR A 145 4.43 4.02 13.98
C THR A 145 3.77 5.40 14.02
N PRO A 146 3.04 5.77 15.10
CA PRO A 146 2.45 7.11 15.22
C PRO A 146 3.46 8.25 15.03
N LYS A 147 4.67 8.11 15.60
CA LYS A 147 5.77 9.07 15.42
C LYS A 147 6.21 9.18 13.95
N ALA A 148 6.28 8.04 13.25
CA ALA A 148 6.63 8.02 11.84
C ALA A 148 5.50 8.56 10.96
N TYR A 149 4.23 8.36 11.32
CA TYR A 149 3.09 8.96 10.62
C TYR A 149 3.11 10.48 10.74
N ALA A 150 3.27 11.01 11.95
CA ALA A 150 3.33 12.44 12.20
C ALA A 150 4.47 13.13 11.46
N ALA A 151 5.67 12.52 11.46
CA ALA A 151 6.78 13.03 10.67
C ALA A 151 6.48 13.03 9.15
N ALA A 152 5.63 12.12 8.65
CA ALA A 152 5.20 12.05 7.24
C ALA A 152 4.30 13.21 6.90
N HIS A 153 3.26 13.35 7.72
CA HIS A 153 2.27 14.39 7.56
C HIS A 153 2.94 15.77 7.59
N ARG A 154 3.78 16.03 8.58
CA ARG A 154 4.50 17.30 8.72
C ARG A 154 5.46 17.56 7.56
N ALA A 155 6.22 16.57 7.12
CA ALA A 155 7.07 16.72 5.94
C ALA A 155 6.24 17.02 4.68
N ALA A 156 5.06 16.42 4.52
CA ALA A 156 4.16 16.68 3.40
C ALA A 156 3.49 18.07 3.48
N VAL A 157 3.24 18.60 4.67
CA VAL A 157 2.76 19.98 4.87
C VAL A 157 3.86 20.98 4.49
N VAL A 158 5.10 20.75 4.98
CA VAL A 158 6.27 21.55 4.61
C VAL A 158 6.45 21.54 3.09
N ALA A 159 6.44 20.37 2.45
CA ALA A 159 6.56 20.22 1.01
C ALA A 159 5.55 21.06 0.22
N ARG A 160 4.29 21.12 0.67
CA ARG A 160 3.24 21.88 -0.01
C ARG A 160 3.36 23.39 0.18
N ARG A 161 3.86 23.84 1.34
CA ARG A 161 3.92 25.26 1.70
C ARG A 161 5.25 25.93 1.31
N LEU A 162 6.34 25.16 1.25
CA LEU A 162 7.68 25.69 0.97
C LEU A 162 7.79 26.49 -0.35
N PRO A 163 7.12 26.11 -1.47
CA PRO A 163 7.25 26.82 -2.74
C PRO A 163 6.75 28.28 -2.72
N GLY A 164 5.91 28.67 -1.75
CA GLY A 164 5.34 30.02 -1.65
C GLY A 164 5.66 30.76 -0.36
N ALA A 165 6.51 30.22 0.50
CA ALA A 165 6.76 30.78 1.82
C ALA A 165 7.97 31.73 1.84
N ALA A 166 7.80 32.89 2.50
CA ALA A 166 8.88 33.88 2.67
C ALA A 166 10.03 33.38 3.55
N SER A 167 9.76 32.44 4.46
CA SER A 167 10.75 31.91 5.41
C SER A 167 10.61 30.41 5.62
N VAL A 168 11.72 29.67 5.46
CA VAL A 168 11.80 28.23 5.77
C VAL A 168 11.64 27.99 7.26
N THR A 169 12.23 28.83 8.11
CA THR A 169 12.14 28.68 9.55
C THR A 169 10.69 28.82 10.03
N GLU A 170 9.96 29.78 9.47
CA GLU A 170 8.54 30.01 9.75
C GLU A 170 7.67 28.86 9.23
N THR A 171 7.89 28.40 8.00
CA THR A 171 7.18 27.23 7.43
C THR A 171 7.39 25.96 8.26
N LEU A 172 8.62 25.75 8.75
CA LEU A 172 8.94 24.63 9.64
C LEU A 172 8.26 24.77 10.99
N TYR A 173 8.14 26.00 11.51
CA TYR A 173 7.46 26.29 12.77
C TYR A 173 5.95 26.05 12.64
N GLU A 174 5.32 26.58 11.59
CA GLU A 174 3.90 26.36 11.27
C GLU A 174 3.56 24.89 10.98
N ALA A 175 4.49 24.14 10.37
CA ALA A 175 4.36 22.70 10.19
C ALA A 175 4.63 21.90 11.48
N GLY A 176 4.83 22.59 12.60
CA GLY A 176 4.88 22.05 13.95
C GLY A 176 6.25 21.58 14.43
N TYR A 177 7.34 21.80 13.68
CA TYR A 177 8.66 21.28 14.08
C TYR A 177 9.22 21.93 15.37
N GLY A 178 8.66 23.06 15.82
CA GLY A 178 9.00 23.74 17.08
C GLY A 178 10.40 24.37 17.12
N ALA A 179 11.33 23.86 16.30
CA ALA A 179 12.62 24.44 15.97
C ALA A 179 13.12 23.84 14.64
N ALA A 180 13.88 24.61 13.86
CA ALA A 180 14.49 24.12 12.62
C ALA A 180 15.42 22.92 12.86
N SER A 181 16.14 22.92 13.99
CA SER A 181 17.02 21.81 14.40
C SER A 181 16.28 20.48 14.55
N ARG A 182 14.99 20.46 14.92
CA ARG A 182 14.18 19.22 15.05
C ARG A 182 13.77 18.64 13.70
N PHE A 183 13.65 19.47 12.67
CA PHE A 183 13.50 19.01 11.30
C PHE A 183 14.76 18.28 10.83
N TYR A 184 15.95 18.78 11.17
CA TYR A 184 17.24 18.17 10.79
C TYR A 184 17.65 16.99 11.70
N ALA A 185 17.35 17.04 13.00
CA ALA A 185 17.71 16.02 14.00
C ALA A 185 16.85 14.74 13.94
N GLY A 186 15.66 14.79 13.31
CA GLY A 186 14.84 13.60 13.04
C GLY A 186 15.39 12.72 11.90
N GLY A 187 16.62 12.99 11.46
CA GLY A 187 17.06 12.77 10.10
C GLY A 187 16.29 13.70 9.16
N ALA A 188 16.92 14.19 8.10
CA ALA A 188 16.17 14.63 6.93
C ALA A 188 15.80 13.40 6.08
N PRO A 189 14.63 12.75 6.29
CA PRO A 189 14.05 11.97 5.20
C PRO A 189 12.55 12.18 5.11
N ARG A 190 12.08 12.67 3.96
CA ARG A 190 10.75 12.34 3.38
C ARG A 190 10.48 12.96 2.02
N LEU A 191 11.36 13.85 1.53
CA LEU A 191 11.15 14.56 0.25
C LEU A 191 12.08 14.13 -0.89
N GLY A 192 12.96 13.14 -0.70
CA GLY A 192 13.89 12.70 -1.75
C GLY A 192 14.91 13.77 -2.18
N MET A 193 14.97 14.91 -1.47
CA MET A 193 15.90 16.02 -1.66
C MET A 193 16.23 16.67 -0.30
N ALA A 194 17.40 17.32 -0.21
CA ALA A 194 17.70 18.23 0.90
C ALA A 194 16.75 19.45 0.85
N PRO A 195 16.30 20.03 1.97
CA PRO A 195 15.35 21.15 1.99
C PRO A 195 15.82 22.39 1.19
N ALA A 196 17.13 22.59 1.08
CA ALA A 196 17.70 23.64 0.22
C ALA A 196 17.44 23.36 -1.27
N ALA A 197 17.58 22.12 -1.73
CA ALA A 197 17.27 21.68 -3.09
C ALA A 197 15.75 21.63 -3.38
N TYR A 198 14.92 21.49 -2.34
CA TYR A 198 13.47 21.63 -2.47
C TYR A 198 13.05 23.11 -2.63
N ARG A 199 13.73 24.02 -1.91
CA ARG A 199 13.53 25.47 -2.01
C ARG A 199 13.89 26.03 -3.38
N THR A 200 14.84 25.39 -4.06
CA THR A 200 15.21 25.77 -5.42
C THR A 200 14.31 25.14 -6.47
N GLY A 201 13.48 24.13 -6.17
CA GLY A 201 12.59 23.51 -7.17
C GLY A 201 13.30 22.98 -8.43
N GLY A 202 14.62 22.80 -8.38
CA GLY A 202 15.46 22.59 -9.57
C GLY A 202 16.29 23.78 -10.03
N THR A 203 16.40 24.90 -9.30
CA THR A 203 17.21 26.06 -9.73
C THR A 203 18.64 25.61 -10.01
N GLY A 204 19.12 25.84 -11.24
CA GLY A 204 20.42 25.43 -11.73
C GLY A 204 20.51 23.98 -12.24
N LEU A 205 19.42 23.21 -12.22
CA LEU A 205 19.32 21.92 -12.91
C LEU A 205 18.84 22.13 -14.33
N ARG A 206 19.69 21.75 -15.28
CA ARG A 206 19.31 21.57 -16.69
C ARG A 206 18.84 20.15 -16.90
N ILE A 207 17.64 20.02 -17.47
CA ILE A 207 17.01 18.74 -17.78
C ILE A 207 16.76 18.73 -19.29
N ARG A 208 17.45 17.81 -19.98
CA ARG A 208 17.14 17.49 -21.37
C ARG A 208 16.04 16.46 -21.40
N PHE A 209 15.03 16.67 -22.24
CA PHE A 209 13.96 15.70 -22.41
C PHE A 209 13.62 15.46 -23.87
N GLY A 210 13.11 14.27 -24.15
CA GLY A 210 12.58 13.86 -25.45
C GLY A 210 11.26 13.16 -25.25
N ILE A 211 10.37 13.33 -26.23
CA ILE A 211 9.09 12.63 -26.28
C ILE A 211 9.05 11.83 -27.58
N GLY A 212 8.73 10.55 -27.45
CA GLY A 212 8.59 9.64 -28.57
C GLY A 212 7.35 8.77 -28.46
N ALA A 213 7.24 7.82 -29.38
CA ALA A 213 6.25 6.76 -29.34
C ALA A 213 6.93 5.41 -29.13
N CYS A 214 6.27 4.55 -28.37
CA CYS A 214 6.60 3.14 -28.25
C CYS A 214 5.30 2.32 -28.35
N THR A 215 5.41 1.01 -28.37
CA THR A 215 4.24 0.12 -28.42
C THR A 215 3.34 0.20 -27.17
N LEU A 216 3.79 0.85 -26.09
CA LEU A 216 2.99 1.14 -24.89
C LEU A 216 2.37 2.55 -24.90
N GLY A 217 2.46 3.28 -26.02
CA GLY A 217 1.94 4.64 -26.17
C GLY A 217 3.04 5.71 -26.20
N ALA A 218 2.71 6.92 -25.75
CA ALA A 218 3.66 8.01 -25.61
C ALA A 218 4.69 7.68 -24.53
N ILE A 219 5.95 8.01 -24.81
CA ILE A 219 7.06 7.87 -23.86
C ILE A 219 7.80 9.20 -23.73
N LEU A 220 8.11 9.60 -22.50
CA LEU A 220 8.97 10.73 -22.21
C LEU A 220 10.20 10.23 -21.47
N VAL A 221 11.37 10.65 -21.93
CA VAL A 221 12.64 10.43 -21.24
C VAL A 221 13.23 11.79 -20.87
N ALA A 222 13.71 11.91 -19.64
CA ALA A 222 14.39 13.10 -19.16
C ALA A 222 15.69 12.72 -18.45
N ALA A 223 16.74 13.50 -18.69
CA ALA A 223 18.04 13.32 -18.06
C ALA A 223 18.62 14.65 -17.56
N THR A 224 19.31 14.55 -16.42
CA THR A 224 20.23 15.59 -15.95
C THR A 224 21.64 15.31 -16.50
N GLU A 225 22.62 16.13 -16.13
CA GLU A 225 24.02 15.85 -16.42
C GLU A 225 24.52 14.54 -15.78
N ALA A 226 23.88 14.08 -14.70
CA ALA A 226 24.27 12.86 -13.99
C ALA A 226 23.65 11.58 -14.60
N GLY A 227 22.59 11.69 -15.41
CA GLY A 227 21.92 10.55 -16.03
C GLY A 227 20.40 10.69 -16.14
N VAL A 228 19.75 9.60 -16.57
CA VAL A 228 18.30 9.52 -16.74
C VAL A 228 17.60 9.69 -15.40
N CYS A 229 16.79 10.75 -15.27
CA CYS A 229 16.07 11.09 -14.04
C CYS A 229 14.57 10.77 -14.13
N ALA A 230 14.01 10.63 -15.34
CA ALA A 230 12.64 10.19 -15.54
C ALA A 230 12.45 9.38 -16.84
N ILE A 231 11.63 8.33 -16.77
CA ILE A 231 11.07 7.62 -17.93
C ILE A 231 9.58 7.45 -17.64
N LEU A 232 8.73 8.08 -18.43
CA LEU A 232 7.29 8.15 -18.23
C LEU A 232 6.56 7.53 -19.42
N LEU A 233 5.46 6.83 -19.16
CA LEU A 233 4.60 6.22 -20.18
C LEU A 233 3.18 6.76 -20.05
N GLY A 234 2.52 7.02 -21.18
CA GLY A 234 1.14 7.51 -21.19
C GLY A 234 0.47 7.33 -22.53
N ASP A 235 -0.79 7.74 -22.61
CA ASP A 235 -1.55 7.66 -23.87
C ASP A 235 -1.31 8.89 -24.76
N ALA A 236 -0.88 10.01 -24.17
CA ALA A 236 -0.63 11.27 -24.84
C ALA A 236 0.64 11.95 -24.29
N PRO A 237 1.32 12.79 -25.08
CA PRO A 237 2.58 13.43 -24.68
C PRO A 237 2.40 14.57 -23.66
N GLU A 238 1.31 15.34 -23.73
CA GLU A 238 1.09 16.53 -22.91
C GLU A 238 1.04 16.23 -21.40
N PRO A 239 0.33 15.19 -20.93
CA PRO A 239 0.34 14.82 -19.51
C PRO A 239 1.72 14.40 -18.99
N LEU A 240 2.57 13.83 -19.86
CA LEU A 240 3.93 13.42 -19.47
C LEU A 240 4.83 14.63 -19.26
N LEU A 241 4.74 15.61 -20.17
CA LEU A 241 5.47 16.88 -20.03
C LEU A 241 5.02 17.65 -18.79
N HIS A 242 3.71 17.71 -18.55
CA HIS A 242 3.17 18.35 -17.34
C HIS A 242 3.65 17.65 -16.06
N ASP A 243 3.67 16.31 -16.03
CA ASP A 243 4.21 15.56 -14.89
C ASP A 243 5.70 15.89 -14.68
N LEU A 244 6.52 15.96 -15.74
CA LEU A 244 7.93 16.36 -15.63
C LEU A 244 8.08 17.78 -15.05
N GLN A 245 7.36 18.76 -15.59
CA GLN A 245 7.38 20.15 -15.13
C GLN A 245 6.94 20.27 -13.67
N SER A 246 5.89 19.54 -13.26
CA SER A 246 5.40 19.56 -11.88
C SER A 246 6.42 18.99 -10.88
N ARG A 247 7.29 18.05 -11.31
CA ARG A 247 8.35 17.49 -10.48
C ARG A 247 9.56 18.41 -10.36
N PHE A 248 9.82 19.22 -11.38
CA PHE A 248 10.98 20.11 -11.46
C PHE A 248 10.56 21.53 -11.86
N PRO A 249 9.76 22.23 -11.03
CA PRO A 249 9.10 23.48 -11.39
C PRO A 249 10.05 24.67 -11.64
N ALA A 250 11.30 24.57 -11.23
CA ALA A 250 12.32 25.60 -11.41
C ALA A 250 13.60 25.06 -12.07
N ALA A 251 13.53 23.90 -12.72
CA ALA A 251 14.57 23.42 -13.62
C ALA A 251 14.45 24.06 -15.00
N GLU A 252 15.58 24.25 -15.68
CA GLU A 252 15.61 24.58 -17.09
C GLU A 252 15.36 23.29 -17.88
N ILE A 253 14.16 23.18 -18.47
CA ILE A 253 13.74 22.00 -19.24
C ILE A 253 13.90 22.33 -20.72
N GLU A 254 14.81 21.63 -21.38
CA GLU A 254 15.18 21.85 -22.78
C GLU A 254 14.94 20.58 -23.60
N GLY A 255 14.62 20.76 -24.89
CA GLY A 255 14.51 19.63 -25.82
C GLY A 255 15.84 18.90 -25.97
N GLY A 256 15.77 17.60 -26.22
CA GLY A 256 16.93 16.75 -26.46
C GLY A 256 17.77 17.25 -27.64
N ASP A 257 19.09 17.17 -27.48
CA ASP A 257 20.06 17.36 -28.57
C ASP A 257 20.22 16.05 -29.39
N PRO A 258 20.92 16.06 -30.53
CA PRO A 258 21.14 14.83 -31.31
C PRO A 258 21.85 13.70 -30.55
N ALA A 259 22.62 14.01 -29.50
CA ALA A 259 23.22 12.98 -28.65
C ALA A 259 22.19 12.33 -27.71
N PHE A 260 21.18 13.09 -27.28
CA PHE A 260 20.05 12.61 -26.48
C PHE A 260 19.15 11.66 -27.27
N GLU A 261 19.05 11.79 -28.59
CA GLU A 261 18.30 10.85 -29.45
C GLU A 261 18.79 9.40 -29.31
N SER A 262 20.09 9.19 -29.11
CA SER A 262 20.64 7.85 -28.84
C SER A 262 20.12 7.27 -27.51
N TRP A 263 19.98 8.12 -26.48
CA TRP A 263 19.42 7.70 -25.19
C TRP A 263 17.92 7.40 -25.32
N MET A 264 17.21 8.20 -26.11
CA MET A 264 15.80 7.99 -26.42
C MET A 264 15.59 6.64 -27.14
N ALA A 265 16.41 6.33 -28.14
CA ALA A 265 16.37 5.06 -28.85
C ALA A 265 16.66 3.86 -27.93
N GLN A 266 17.66 3.95 -27.04
CA GLN A 266 17.95 2.89 -26.06
C GLN A 266 16.79 2.65 -25.09
N VAL A 267 16.14 3.72 -24.61
CA VAL A 267 15.00 3.58 -23.70
C VAL A 267 13.76 3.05 -24.42
N ILE A 268 13.50 3.43 -25.67
CA ILE A 268 12.46 2.81 -26.49
C ILE A 268 12.78 1.32 -26.70
N GLY A 269 14.02 1.01 -27.07
CA GLY A 269 14.49 -0.37 -27.22
C GLY A 269 14.27 -1.21 -25.96
N LEU A 270 14.50 -0.63 -24.77
CA LEU A 270 14.21 -1.27 -23.50
C LEU A 270 12.71 -1.55 -23.31
N VAL A 271 11.81 -0.67 -23.76
CA VAL A 271 10.37 -0.92 -23.69
C VAL A 271 9.94 -2.04 -24.64
N GLU A 272 10.52 -2.09 -25.83
CA GLU A 272 10.24 -3.12 -26.82
C GLU A 272 10.84 -4.48 -26.43
N ALA A 273 12.04 -4.49 -25.85
CA ALA A 273 12.75 -5.67 -25.36
C ALA A 273 13.25 -5.48 -23.92
N PRO A 274 12.39 -5.61 -22.89
CA PRO A 274 12.76 -5.37 -21.48
C PRO A 274 13.87 -6.28 -20.94
N GLY A 275 14.18 -7.38 -21.65
CA GLY A 275 15.26 -8.30 -21.33
C GLY A 275 16.67 -7.81 -21.70
N SER A 276 16.78 -6.82 -22.60
CA SER A 276 18.06 -6.30 -23.10
C SER A 276 18.85 -5.50 -22.05
N GLY A 277 18.19 -5.06 -20.98
CA GLY A 277 18.78 -4.17 -19.98
C GLY A 277 18.95 -2.74 -20.50
N LEU A 278 19.35 -1.83 -19.61
CA LEU A 278 19.60 -0.42 -19.97
C LEU A 278 21.01 -0.04 -19.51
N ASP A 279 21.88 0.27 -20.48
CA ASP A 279 23.25 0.72 -20.23
C ASP A 279 23.34 2.25 -20.24
N LEU A 280 22.49 2.88 -19.43
CA LEU A 280 22.50 4.33 -19.21
C LEU A 280 22.64 4.64 -17.72
N PRO A 281 23.39 5.70 -17.35
CA PRO A 281 23.45 6.15 -15.97
C PRO A 281 22.07 6.64 -15.53
N LEU A 282 21.69 6.33 -14.29
CA LEU A 282 20.40 6.71 -13.72
C LEU A 282 20.60 7.70 -12.56
N ASP A 283 20.03 8.90 -12.66
CA ASP A 283 19.98 9.91 -11.59
C ASP A 283 18.65 9.76 -10.82
N ILE A 284 18.56 8.70 -10.02
CA ILE A 284 17.32 8.34 -9.33
C ILE A 284 17.27 9.01 -7.95
N ARG A 285 16.37 9.97 -7.82
CA ARG A 285 16.14 10.69 -6.56
C ARG A 285 15.00 10.06 -5.77
N GLY A 286 15.24 9.77 -4.50
CA GLY A 286 14.26 9.18 -3.61
C GLY A 286 14.77 9.04 -2.18
N THR A 287 13.85 8.72 -1.27
CA THR A 287 14.20 8.39 0.12
C THR A 287 15.12 7.17 0.16
N ALA A 288 15.92 7.03 1.23
CA ALA A 288 16.76 5.85 1.44
C ALA A 288 15.94 4.53 1.40
N PHE A 289 14.68 4.57 1.85
CA PHE A 289 13.78 3.42 1.74
C PHE A 289 13.41 3.12 0.28
N GLN A 290 13.04 4.13 -0.50
CA GLN A 290 12.75 3.96 -1.93
C GLN A 290 13.95 3.46 -2.71
N GLN A 291 15.14 4.03 -2.49
CA GLN A 291 16.37 3.58 -3.13
C GLN A 291 16.67 2.11 -2.84
N ARG A 292 16.48 1.66 -1.58
CA ARG A 292 16.62 0.24 -1.21
C ARG A 292 15.59 -0.65 -1.92
N VAL A 293 14.34 -0.20 -2.02
CA VAL A 293 13.30 -0.92 -2.76
C VAL A 293 13.70 -1.02 -4.23
N TRP A 294 14.00 0.10 -4.90
CA TRP A 294 14.36 0.13 -6.31
C TRP A 294 15.61 -0.68 -6.63
N ALA A 295 16.61 -0.66 -5.75
CA ALA A 295 17.78 -1.54 -5.86
C ALA A 295 17.39 -3.02 -5.76
N ALA A 296 16.44 -3.38 -4.90
CA ALA A 296 15.91 -4.75 -4.84
C ALA A 296 15.09 -5.10 -6.09
N LEU A 297 14.32 -4.16 -6.67
CA LEU A 297 13.57 -4.38 -7.91
C LEU A 297 14.50 -4.73 -9.07
N ARG A 298 15.63 -4.01 -9.20
CA ARG A 298 16.64 -4.27 -10.24
C ARG A 298 17.29 -5.66 -10.17
N LYS A 299 17.15 -6.36 -9.03
CA LYS A 299 17.65 -7.73 -8.86
C LYS A 299 16.65 -8.80 -9.29
N ILE A 300 15.40 -8.42 -9.61
CA ILE A 300 14.41 -9.38 -10.10
C ILE A 300 14.79 -9.76 -11.54
N PRO A 301 15.05 -11.05 -11.83
CA PRO A 301 15.41 -11.48 -13.19
C PRO A 301 14.30 -11.18 -14.20
N VAL A 302 14.70 -11.04 -15.47
CA VAL A 302 13.77 -10.95 -16.60
C VAL A 302 12.91 -12.23 -16.65
N GLY A 303 11.63 -12.10 -16.99
CA GLY A 303 10.68 -13.22 -17.06
C GLY A 303 10.25 -13.76 -15.69
N SER A 304 10.79 -13.21 -14.60
CA SER A 304 10.44 -13.59 -13.24
C SER A 304 9.61 -12.50 -12.56
N THR A 305 8.75 -12.91 -11.62
CA THR A 305 7.99 -11.99 -10.77
C THR A 305 8.34 -12.18 -9.31
N ALA A 306 8.13 -11.11 -8.53
CA ALA A 306 8.27 -11.14 -7.09
C ALA A 306 7.02 -10.50 -6.44
N THR A 307 6.69 -10.92 -5.24
CA THR A 307 5.61 -10.33 -4.45
C THR A 307 6.09 -9.15 -3.63
N TYR A 308 5.18 -8.24 -3.26
CA TYR A 308 5.52 -7.16 -2.30
C TYR A 308 6.09 -7.71 -0.97
N ALA A 309 5.69 -8.91 -0.56
CA ALA A 309 6.19 -9.58 0.64
C ALA A 309 7.64 -10.05 0.47
N GLU A 310 7.99 -10.59 -0.69
CA GLU A 310 9.36 -11.01 -1.01
C GLU A 310 10.30 -9.82 -1.08
N ILE A 311 9.89 -8.72 -1.72
CA ILE A 311 10.70 -7.49 -1.74
C ILE A 311 10.87 -6.92 -0.33
N ALA A 312 9.80 -6.90 0.47
CA ALA A 312 9.87 -6.47 1.87
C ALA A 312 10.86 -7.33 2.69
N ARG A 313 10.90 -8.65 2.45
CA ARG A 313 11.86 -9.56 3.07
C ARG A 313 13.29 -9.31 2.57
N ALA A 314 13.47 -9.14 1.26
CA ALA A 314 14.77 -8.91 0.63
C ALA A 314 15.45 -7.62 1.12
N ILE A 315 14.67 -6.59 1.45
CA ILE A 315 15.19 -5.35 2.04
C ILE A 315 15.28 -5.40 3.58
N GLY A 316 15.04 -6.54 4.23
CA GLY A 316 15.14 -6.71 5.68
C GLY A 316 14.00 -6.07 6.49
N LEU A 317 12.85 -5.80 5.85
CA LEU A 317 11.67 -5.17 6.47
C LEU A 317 10.39 -5.97 6.16
N PRO A 318 10.24 -7.20 6.66
CA PRO A 318 9.20 -8.16 6.21
C PRO A 318 7.75 -7.71 6.44
N THR A 319 7.52 -6.73 7.32
CA THR A 319 6.18 -6.17 7.59
C THR A 319 5.84 -4.96 6.74
N ALA A 320 6.77 -4.47 5.91
CA ALA A 320 6.66 -3.20 5.18
C ALA A 320 6.01 -3.34 3.79
N MET A 321 5.20 -4.37 3.53
CA MET A 321 4.60 -4.66 2.22
C MET A 321 3.88 -3.45 1.58
N ARG A 322 3.09 -2.72 2.36
CA ARG A 322 2.37 -1.53 1.87
C ARG A 322 3.31 -0.39 1.51
N ALA A 323 4.37 -0.18 2.31
CA ALA A 323 5.38 0.83 2.03
C ALA A 323 6.19 0.47 0.77
N VAL A 324 6.51 -0.81 0.57
CA VAL A 324 7.12 -1.31 -0.67
C VAL A 324 6.20 -1.02 -1.87
N ALA A 325 4.90 -1.31 -1.77
CA ALA A 325 3.97 -1.01 -2.85
C ALA A 325 3.93 0.49 -3.21
N GLN A 326 3.95 1.37 -2.21
CA GLN A 326 4.06 2.82 -2.43
C GLN A 326 5.39 3.21 -3.08
N ALA A 327 6.51 2.61 -2.67
CA ALA A 327 7.82 2.85 -3.29
C ALA A 327 7.88 2.37 -4.75
N CYS A 328 7.24 1.24 -5.08
CA CYS A 328 7.06 0.79 -6.47
C CYS A 328 6.24 1.81 -7.28
N GLY A 329 5.15 2.35 -6.71
CA GLY A 329 4.33 3.38 -7.36
C GLY A 329 5.05 4.73 -7.53
N ALA A 330 6.02 5.02 -6.67
CA ALA A 330 6.85 6.21 -6.74
C ALA A 330 8.05 6.11 -7.69
N ASN A 331 8.22 4.97 -8.39
CA ASN A 331 9.31 4.79 -9.34
C ASN A 331 9.33 5.91 -10.39
N PRO A 332 10.43 6.65 -10.56
CA PRO A 332 10.52 7.73 -11.54
C PRO A 332 10.91 7.27 -12.95
N VAL A 333 11.46 6.05 -13.10
CA VAL A 333 11.99 5.53 -14.38
C VAL A 333 11.33 4.19 -14.74
N ALA A 334 10.26 4.26 -15.54
CA ALA A 334 9.55 3.10 -16.05
C ALA A 334 10.49 2.10 -16.75
N VAL A 335 10.23 0.81 -16.55
CA VAL A 335 10.96 -0.35 -17.12
C VAL A 335 12.42 -0.48 -16.65
N ALA A 336 13.21 0.60 -16.67
CA ALA A 336 14.60 0.64 -16.19
C ALA A 336 14.72 0.25 -14.70
N ILE A 337 13.79 0.70 -13.87
CA ILE A 337 13.50 0.06 -12.58
C ILE A 337 12.27 -0.84 -12.78
N PRO A 338 12.41 -2.17 -12.75
CA PRO A 338 11.38 -3.10 -13.23
C PRO A 338 10.27 -3.34 -12.19
N CYS A 339 9.57 -2.28 -11.79
CA CYS A 339 8.46 -2.35 -10.85
C CYS A 339 7.23 -3.10 -11.39
N HIS A 340 7.15 -3.32 -12.72
CA HIS A 340 6.12 -4.16 -13.35
C HIS A 340 6.27 -5.64 -12.96
N ARG A 341 7.49 -6.10 -12.62
CA ARG A 341 7.76 -7.47 -12.14
C ARG A 341 7.24 -7.73 -10.72
N VAL A 342 6.75 -6.72 -10.00
CA VAL A 342 6.20 -6.90 -8.66
C VAL A 342 4.70 -7.10 -8.70
N VAL A 343 4.22 -8.23 -8.17
CA VAL A 343 2.80 -8.62 -8.17
C VAL A 343 2.25 -8.80 -6.76
N ARG A 344 0.93 -8.94 -6.64
CA ARG A 344 0.30 -9.32 -5.36
C ARG A 344 0.58 -10.80 -5.06
N SER A 345 0.42 -11.18 -3.79
CA SER A 345 0.61 -12.57 -3.35
C SER A 345 -0.40 -13.55 -3.96
N ASP A 346 -1.53 -13.06 -4.45
CA ASP A 346 -2.55 -13.84 -5.18
C ASP A 346 -2.26 -13.91 -6.69
N GLY A 347 -1.12 -13.40 -7.15
CA GLY A 347 -0.76 -13.33 -8.57
C GLY A 347 -1.51 -12.25 -9.36
N ALA A 348 -2.46 -11.54 -8.73
CA ALA A 348 -3.23 -10.52 -9.42
C ALA A 348 -2.35 -9.31 -9.76
N LEU A 349 -2.50 -8.81 -10.99
CA LEU A 349 -1.92 -7.53 -11.35
C LEU A 349 -2.79 -6.42 -10.80
N SER A 350 -2.19 -5.68 -9.89
CA SER A 350 -2.72 -4.40 -9.42
C SER A 350 -1.55 -3.47 -9.22
N GLY A 351 -1.82 -2.16 -9.13
CA GLY A 351 -0.81 -1.17 -8.81
C GLY A 351 0.28 -1.10 -9.88
N TYR A 352 0.12 -0.18 -10.82
CA TYR A 352 1.17 0.26 -11.71
C TYR A 352 0.97 1.73 -12.00
N ARG A 353 2.02 2.53 -11.83
CA ARG A 353 1.95 3.98 -12.00
C ARG A 353 1.40 4.37 -13.38
N TRP A 354 1.75 3.60 -14.40
CA TRP A 354 1.38 3.87 -15.80
C TRP A 354 0.24 2.98 -16.34
N GLY A 355 -0.50 2.32 -15.44
CA GLY A 355 -1.68 1.51 -15.79
C GLY A 355 -1.45 0.00 -15.90
N VAL A 356 -2.43 -0.78 -15.44
CA VAL A 356 -2.32 -2.26 -15.35
C VAL A 356 -2.15 -2.93 -16.72
N ALA A 357 -2.73 -2.36 -17.78
CA ALA A 357 -2.57 -2.86 -19.15
C ALA A 357 -1.10 -2.86 -19.61
N ARG A 358 -0.37 -1.76 -19.36
CA ARG A 358 1.08 -1.69 -19.67
C ARG A 358 1.89 -2.68 -18.86
N LYS A 359 1.56 -2.86 -17.58
CA LYS A 359 2.20 -3.86 -16.71
C LYS A 359 2.03 -5.27 -17.27
N ARG A 360 0.82 -5.61 -17.76
CA ARG A 360 0.53 -6.90 -18.39
C ARG A 360 1.38 -7.09 -19.64
N ALA A 361 1.33 -6.13 -20.57
CA ALA A 361 2.09 -6.21 -21.83
C ALA A 361 3.60 -6.38 -21.61
N LEU A 362 4.19 -5.70 -20.62
CA LEU A 362 5.60 -5.86 -20.27
C LEU A 362 5.92 -7.26 -19.74
N LEU A 363 5.06 -7.82 -18.89
CA LEU A 363 5.26 -9.17 -18.36
C LEU A 363 5.12 -10.23 -19.46
N ASP A 364 4.16 -10.06 -20.36
CA ASP A 364 3.94 -10.99 -21.47
C ASP A 364 5.15 -10.99 -22.42
N ARG A 365 5.71 -9.81 -22.76
CA ARG A 365 6.97 -9.69 -23.54
C ARG A 365 8.15 -10.37 -22.88
N GLU A 366 8.29 -10.22 -21.57
CA GLU A 366 9.36 -10.87 -20.81
C GLU A 366 9.19 -12.39 -20.67
N ALA A 367 7.99 -12.92 -20.95
CA ALA A 367 7.71 -14.35 -20.96
C ALA A 367 7.91 -14.98 -22.34
N GLU A 368 7.84 -14.19 -23.41
CA GLU A 368 7.99 -14.63 -24.81
C GLU A 368 9.45 -14.61 -25.32
N GLY A 369 10.34 -13.84 -24.68
CA GLY A 369 11.75 -13.69 -25.07
C GLY A 369 12.74 -14.39 -24.14
#